data_AF-A0A015IQH6-F1
#
_entry.id   AF-A0A015IQH6-F1
#
_cell.length_a   1.000
_cell.length_b   1.000
_cell.length_c   1.000
_cell.angle_alpha   90.00
_cell.angle_beta   90.00
_cell.angle_gamma   90.00
#
_symmetry.space_group_name_H-M   'P 1'
#
loop_
_entity.id
_entity.type
_entity.pdbx_description
1 polymer ?
#
loop_
_entity_poly.entity_id
_entity_poly.type
_entity_poly.pdbx_seq_one_letter_code
_entity_poly.pdbx_strand_id
1 'polypeptide(L)'
;MVSINCLLLGKTSFLDTFVVDVAKESNIHGSLVKFDNLKILDLKYLVYNEINHDIKFNYKDIDLWKVDIAYGERDKLKHVTTKDDIIEKFGGERLIHILD
;
A
#
# COMPACT_ATOMS: atom_id res chain seq x y z
N MET A 1 -11.54 4.15 12.06
CA MET A 1 -10.19 3.62 11.86
C MET A 1 -10.34 2.48 10.88
N VAL A 2 -9.55 2.50 9.82
CA VAL A 2 -9.52 1.43 8.82
C VAL A 2 -8.10 0.91 8.81
N SER A 3 -7.95 -0.40 8.86
CA SER A 3 -6.64 -1.05 8.79
C SER A 3 -6.50 -1.66 7.40
N ILE A 4 -5.41 -1.32 6.71
CA ILE A 4 -5.11 -1.79 5.36
C ILE A 4 -3.95 -2.78 5.46
N ASN A 5 -4.14 -3.98 4.91
CA ASN A 5 -3.05 -4.93 4.76
C ASN A 5 -2.22 -4.54 3.53
N CYS A 6 -0.92 -4.36 3.73
CA CYS A 6 0.03 -4.03 2.69
C CYS A 6 1.06 -5.15 2.52
N LEU A 7 1.52 -5.33 1.29
CA LEU A 7 2.55 -6.30 0.92
C LEU A 7 3.53 -5.61 -0.04
N LEU A 8 4.82 -5.70 0.24
CA LEU A 8 5.84 -5.19 -0.68
C LEU A 8 5.94 -6.12 -1.89
N LEU A 9 6.02 -5.55 -3.09
CA LEU A 9 6.20 -6.32 -4.32
C LEU A 9 7.45 -7.21 -4.23
N GLY A 10 7.34 -8.46 -4.69
CA GLY A 10 8.38 -9.48 -4.55
C GLY A 10 8.31 -10.28 -3.25
N LYS A 11 7.54 -9.84 -2.26
CA LYS A 11 7.09 -10.71 -1.16
C LYS A 11 5.92 -11.55 -1.63
N THR A 12 5.94 -12.83 -1.29
CA THR A 12 5.04 -13.84 -1.89
C THR A 12 4.21 -14.61 -0.88
N SER A 13 4.18 -14.14 0.38
CA SER A 13 3.44 -14.76 1.47
C SER A 13 2.58 -13.74 2.20
N PHE A 14 1.39 -14.15 2.66
CA PHE A 14 0.60 -13.35 3.59
C PHE A 14 1.31 -13.13 4.94
N LEU A 15 2.30 -13.95 5.30
CA LEU A 15 3.10 -13.71 6.51
C LEU A 15 4.06 -12.53 6.36
N ASP A 16 4.35 -12.09 5.13
CA ASP A 16 5.15 -10.89 4.86
C ASP A 16 4.30 -9.60 4.85
N THR A 17 2.97 -9.69 5.05
CA THR A 17 2.13 -8.49 5.08
C THR A 17 2.35 -7.70 6.35
N PHE A 18 2.22 -6.38 6.24
CA PHE A 18 2.18 -5.46 7.37
C PHE A 18 0.88 -4.66 7.33
N VAL A 19 0.46 -4.18 8.49
CA VAL A 19 -0.79 -3.43 8.64
C VAL A 19 -0.46 -1.94 8.66
N VAL A 20 -1.21 -1.16 7.90
CA VAL A 20 -1.19 0.30 7.95
C VAL A 20 -2.53 0.77 8.50
N ASP A 21 -2.50 1.38 9.68
CA ASP A 21 -3.68 1.92 10.32
C ASP A 21 -3.96 3.35 9.84
N VAL A 22 -5.15 3.57 9.29
CA VAL A 22 -5.65 4.88 8.91
C VAL A 22 -6.66 5.35 9.96
N ALA A 23 -6.19 6.27 10.81
CA ALA A 23 -6.97 6.86 11.89
C ALA A 23 -8.04 7.84 11.36
N LYS A 24 -8.92 8.31 12.26
CA LYS A 24 -9.87 9.39 11.93
C LYS A 24 -9.15 10.68 11.53
N GLU A 25 -8.02 10.92 12.18
CA GLU A 25 -7.07 11.99 11.87
C GLU A 25 -5.67 11.41 11.94
N SER A 26 -4.87 11.67 10.92
CA SER A 26 -3.49 11.19 10.82
C SER A 26 -2.53 12.36 10.79
N ASN A 27 -1.39 12.24 11.46
CA ASN A 27 -0.32 13.22 11.37
C ASN A 27 0.46 13.01 10.06
N ILE A 28 0.35 13.96 9.14
CA ILE A 28 1.03 14.00 7.86
C ILE A 28 1.97 15.21 7.88
N HIS A 29 3.29 14.95 7.95
CA HIS A 29 4.32 16.00 7.99
C HIS A 29 4.08 17.09 9.06
N GLY A 30 3.59 16.70 10.23
CA GLY A 30 3.30 17.62 11.34
C GLY A 30 1.90 18.24 11.31
N SER A 31 1.10 17.96 10.29
CA SER A 31 -0.28 18.45 10.15
C SER A 31 -1.29 17.33 10.38
N LEU A 32 -2.34 17.58 11.16
CA LEU A 32 -3.45 16.64 11.31
C LEU A 32 -4.37 16.70 10.09
N VAL A 33 -4.48 15.59 9.36
CA VAL A 33 -5.34 15.43 8.19
C VAL A 33 -6.46 14.46 8.52
N LYS A 34 -7.72 14.87 8.28
CA LYS A 34 -8.90 14.03 8.47
C LYS A 34 -8.96 12.93 7.43
N PHE A 35 -9.52 11.78 7.82
CA PHE A 35 -9.71 10.61 6.94
C PHE A 35 -10.33 10.98 5.58
N ASP A 36 -11.43 11.74 5.58
CA ASP A 36 -12.15 12.14 4.36
C ASP A 36 -11.34 13.07 3.45
N ASN A 37 -10.26 13.67 3.96
CA ASN A 37 -9.39 14.59 3.24
C ASN A 37 -8.04 13.96 2.86
N LEU A 38 -7.80 12.69 3.18
CA LEU A 38 -6.54 12.02 2.87
C LEU A 38 -6.37 11.88 1.36
N LYS A 39 -5.23 12.35 0.85
CA LYS A 39 -4.82 12.16 -0.53
C LYS A 39 -4.04 10.86 -0.68
N ILE A 40 -3.93 10.36 -1.91
CA ILE A 40 -3.06 9.21 -2.22
C ILE A 40 -1.62 9.46 -1.77
N LEU A 41 -1.13 10.71 -1.87
CA LEU A 41 0.20 11.07 -1.40
C LEU A 41 0.37 10.90 0.12
N ASP A 42 -0.68 11.21 0.88
CA ASP A 42 -0.69 11.05 2.34
C ASP A 42 -0.71 9.57 2.71
N LEU A 43 -1.49 8.75 1.97
CA LEU A 43 -1.48 7.30 2.14
C LEU A 43 -0.09 6.70 1.84
N LYS A 44 0.59 7.15 0.78
CA LYS A 44 1.98 6.74 0.51
C LYS A 44 2.92 7.07 1.68
N TYR A 45 2.73 8.24 2.30
CA TYR A 45 3.50 8.63 3.48
C TYR A 45 3.22 7.74 4.69
N LEU A 46 1.94 7.41 4.96
CA LEU A 46 1.57 6.49 6.04
C LEU A 46 2.17 5.10 5.83
N VAL A 47 2.05 4.55 4.61
CA VAL A 47 2.65 3.25 4.25
C VAL A 47 4.17 3.30 4.44
N TYR A 48 4.83 4.37 4.00
CA TYR A 48 6.27 4.55 4.15
C TYR A 48 6.72 4.55 5.62
N ASN A 49 5.95 5.17 6.52
CA ASN A 49 6.27 5.21 7.95
C ASN A 49 6.17 3.82 8.63
N GLU A 50 5.35 2.91 8.10
CA GLU A 50 5.23 1.54 8.61
C GLU A 50 6.29 0.58 8.05
N ILE A 51 6.88 0.92 6.89
CA ILE A 51 7.94 0.10 6.29
C ILE A 51 9.25 0.32 7.08
N ASN A 52 9.92 -0.78 7.47
CA ASN A 52 11.24 -0.70 8.09
C ASN A 52 12.22 0.10 7.21
N HIS A 53 12.82 1.14 7.80
CA HIS A 53 13.63 2.16 7.13
C HIS A 53 15.05 1.70 6.72
N ASP A 54 15.34 0.40 6.74
CA ASP A 54 16.59 -0.12 6.18
C ASP A 54 16.73 0.20 4.68
N ILE A 55 15.60 0.49 4.00
CA ILE A 55 15.56 0.92 2.60
C ILE A 55 15.25 2.43 2.53
N LYS A 56 16.25 3.23 2.15
CA LYS A 56 16.07 4.68 1.94
C LYS A 56 15.56 4.96 0.52
N PHE A 57 14.30 5.31 0.40
CA PHE A 57 13.69 5.80 -0.84
C PHE A 57 12.68 6.91 -0.52
N ASN A 58 12.31 7.68 -1.53
CA ASN A 58 11.33 8.74 -1.35
C ASN A 58 9.92 8.16 -1.45
N TYR A 59 9.09 8.35 -0.42
CA TYR A 59 7.72 7.84 -0.37
C TYR A 59 6.86 8.29 -1.58
N LYS A 60 7.19 9.45 -2.18
CA LYS A 60 6.49 9.95 -3.37
C LYS A 60 6.59 8.98 -4.56
N ASP A 61 7.66 8.21 -4.61
CA ASP A 61 7.99 7.28 -5.70
C ASP A 61 7.35 5.89 -5.50
N ILE A 62 6.68 5.65 -4.38
CA ILE A 62 5.93 4.40 -4.14
C ILE A 62 4.76 4.32 -5.11
N ASP A 63 4.62 3.22 -5.83
CA ASP A 63 3.36 2.87 -6.50
C ASP A 63 2.49 2.05 -5.54
N LEU A 64 1.27 2.53 -5.26
CA LEU A 64 0.28 1.76 -4.50
C LEU A 64 -0.65 1.05 -5.47
N TRP A 65 -0.85 -0.25 -5.25
CA TRP A 65 -1.75 -1.08 -6.03
C TRP A 65 -2.83 -1.64 -5.13
N LYS A 66 -4.09 -1.47 -5.54
CA LYS A 66 -5.23 -2.13 -4.93
C LYS A 66 -5.38 -3.51 -5.56
N VAL A 67 -5.39 -4.53 -4.72
CA VAL A 67 -5.52 -5.93 -5.10
C VAL A 67 -6.62 -6.54 -4.24
N ASP A 68 -7.54 -7.26 -4.86
CA ASP A 68 -8.51 -8.09 -4.16
C ASP A 68 -8.04 -9.55 -4.22
N ILE A 69 -7.78 -10.13 -3.04
CA ILE A 69 -7.28 -11.49 -2.92
C ILE A 69 -7.87 -12.15 -1.67
N ALA A 70 -8.52 -13.29 -1.85
CA ALA A 70 -9.01 -14.09 -0.74
C ALA A 70 -7.87 -14.92 -0.12
N TYR A 71 -7.97 -15.23 1.17
CA TYR A 71 -6.98 -16.09 1.85
C TYR A 71 -6.79 -17.46 1.18
N GLY A 72 -7.87 -18.03 0.64
CA GLY A 72 -7.83 -19.29 -0.12
C GLY A 72 -7.05 -19.22 -1.43
N GLU A 73 -6.80 -18.02 -1.93
CA GLU A 73 -6.07 -17.76 -3.17
C GLU A 73 -4.62 -17.31 -2.93
N ARG A 74 -4.11 -17.45 -1.70
CA ARG A 74 -2.75 -17.05 -1.30
C ARG A 74 -1.66 -17.56 -2.24
N ASP A 75 -1.86 -18.72 -2.86
CA ASP A 75 -0.90 -19.32 -3.77
C ASP A 75 -0.68 -18.47 -5.03
N LYS A 76 -1.64 -17.61 -5.41
CA LYS A 76 -1.48 -16.65 -6.51
C LYS A 76 -0.40 -15.59 -6.23
N LEU A 77 -0.05 -15.35 -4.96
CA LEU A 77 1.06 -14.46 -4.58
C LEU A 77 2.42 -15.05 -4.95
N LYS A 78 2.51 -16.37 -5.12
CA LYS A 78 3.75 -17.01 -5.59
C LYS A 78 4.10 -16.42 -6.95
N HIS A 79 5.34 -15.98 -7.09
CA HIS A 79 5.87 -15.38 -8.32
C HIS A 79 5.28 -14.02 -8.70
N VAL A 80 4.69 -13.26 -7.77
CA VAL A 80 4.30 -11.86 -8.03
C VAL A 80 5.50 -10.97 -7.73
N THR A 81 6.28 -10.69 -8.77
CA THR A 81 7.58 -9.99 -8.63
C THR A 81 7.65 -8.71 -9.46
N THR A 82 6.74 -8.54 -10.41
CA THR A 82 6.68 -7.39 -11.32
C THR A 82 5.33 -6.68 -11.23
N LYS A 83 5.25 -5.46 -11.77
CA LYS A 83 3.96 -4.74 -11.86
C LYS A 83 2.98 -5.45 -12.81
N ASP A 84 3.49 -6.06 -13.88
CA ASP A 84 2.67 -6.81 -14.84
C ASP A 84 2.04 -8.04 -14.18
N ASP A 85 2.75 -8.73 -13.28
CA ASP A 85 2.19 -9.83 -12.49
C ASP A 85 0.95 -9.39 -11.68
N ILE A 86 0.96 -8.17 -11.14
CA ILE A 86 -0.16 -7.64 -10.35
C ILE A 86 -1.41 -7.51 -11.23
N ILE A 87 -1.22 -7.01 -12.45
CA ILE A 87 -2.31 -6.80 -13.42
C ILE A 87 -2.82 -8.14 -13.93
N GLU A 88 -1.92 -9.01 -14.39
CA GLU A 88 -2.31 -10.27 -15.04
C GLU A 88 -2.95 -11.27 -14.07
N LYS A 89 -2.47 -11.34 -12.82
CA LYS A 89 -2.93 -12.35 -11.86
C LYS A 89 -4.09 -11.89 -10.99
N PHE A 90 -4.21 -10.58 -10.75
CA PHE A 90 -5.22 -10.03 -9.84
C PHE A 90 -6.12 -8.96 -10.46
N GLY A 91 -5.84 -8.52 -11.70
CA GLY A 91 -6.52 -7.35 -12.26
C GLY A 91 -6.27 -6.10 -11.41
N GLY A 92 -5.12 -6.01 -10.73
CA GLY A 92 -4.87 -4.97 -9.75
C GLY A 92 -4.92 -3.57 -10.34
N GLU A 93 -5.38 -2.61 -9.55
CA GLU A 93 -5.57 -1.23 -9.96
C GLU A 93 -4.51 -0.34 -9.29
N ARG A 94 -3.75 0.40 -10.09
CA ARG A 94 -2.80 1.38 -9.54
C ARG A 94 -3.57 2.60 -9.02
N LEU A 95 -3.34 2.96 -7.77
CA LEU A 95 -3.87 4.19 -7.19
C LEU A 95 -3.10 5.39 -7.74
N ILE A 96 -3.78 6.22 -8.54
CA ILE A 96 -3.22 7.44 -9.12
C ILE A 96 -3.63 8.65 -8.31
N HIS A 97 -2.71 9.61 -8.18
CA HIS A 97 -3.04 10.92 -7.64
C HIS A 97 -3.84 11.69 -8.68
N ILE A 98 -5.12 11.93 -8.42
CA ILE A 98 -5.92 12.84 -9.24
C ILE A 98 -5.47 14.25 -8.89
N LEU A 99 -4.91 14.97 -9.87
CA LEU A 99 -4.69 16.41 -9.76
C LEU A 99 -6.05 17.05 -10.06
N ASP A 100 -6.76 17.44 -9.01
CA ASP A 100 -7.87 18.40 -9.12
C ASP A 100 -7.31 19.82 -9.35
#